data_AF-A0A959JST4-F1
#
_entry.id   AF-A0A959JST4-F1
#
_cell.length_a   1.000
_cell.length_b   1.000
_cell.length_c   1.000
_cell.angle_alpha   90.00
_cell.angle_beta   90.00
_cell.angle_gamma   90.00
#
_symmetry.space_group_name_H-M   'P 1'
#
loop_
_entity.id
_entity.type
_entity.pdbx_description
1 polymer ?
#
loop_
_entity_poly.entity_id
_entity_poly.type
_entity_poly.pdbx_seq_one_letter_code
_entity_poly.pdbx_strand_id
1 'polypeptide(L)' 'MSRRLIALCLMLLPGFVGLKAQDLAATGFFQYKEVPLGTVLSDISRDFQLRFSYSPDVVSLNQKISLDLRNASLELAMA' A
#
# COMPACT_ATOMS: atom_id res chain seq x y z
N MET A 1 -13.55 -29.52 44.72
CA MET A 1 -12.12 -29.84 44.50
C MET A 1 -11.65 -29.01 43.31
N SER A 2 -10.93 -27.88 43.45
CA SER A 2 -9.50 -27.75 43.79
C SER A 2 -8.65 -28.65 42.85
N ARG A 3 -7.64 -28.21 42.07
CA ARG A 3 -6.71 -27.07 42.13
C ARG A 3 -6.06 -26.84 40.74
N ARG A 4 -5.76 -25.57 40.44
CA ARG A 4 -4.56 -25.02 39.78
C ARG A 4 -3.70 -25.95 38.89
N LEU A 5 -3.46 -25.53 37.65
CA LEU A 5 -2.14 -25.60 37.01
C LEU A 5 -1.99 -24.46 35.99
N ILE A 6 -1.31 -23.42 36.47
CA ILE A 6 -0.69 -22.35 35.67
C ILE A 6 0.59 -22.91 35.08
N ALA A 7 0.98 -22.36 33.93
CA ALA A 7 2.25 -22.50 33.22
C ALA A 7 2.40 -23.74 32.34
N LEU A 8 2.34 -23.54 31.02
CA LEU A 8 3.50 -23.79 30.16
C LEU A 8 3.25 -23.24 28.75
N CYS A 9 4.33 -22.79 28.11
CA CYS A 9 4.45 -22.38 26.71
C CYS A 9 3.97 -20.97 26.34
N LEU A 10 4.62 -20.01 26.99
CA LEU A 10 5.30 -18.89 26.32
C LEU A 10 6.32 -19.45 25.30
N MET A 11 5.87 -20.01 24.17
CA MET A 11 6.74 -20.27 23.01
C MET A 11 5.90 -20.22 21.74
N LEU A 12 6.49 -19.61 20.72
CA LEU A 12 5.93 -19.35 19.39
C LEU A 12 5.05 -18.08 19.37
N LEU A 13 5.71 -16.92 19.50
CA LEU A 13 5.45 -15.83 18.57
C LEU A 13 5.92 -16.35 17.20
N PRO A 14 5.05 -16.85 16.30
CA PRO A 14 5.49 -17.03 14.93
C PRO A 14 5.76 -15.62 14.43
N GLY A 15 6.94 -15.40 13.87
CA GLY A 15 7.24 -14.16 13.19
C GLY A 15 6.18 -13.88 12.14
N PHE A 16 5.19 -13.06 12.48
CA PHE A 16 4.32 -12.40 11.53
C PHE A 16 4.86 -11.00 11.28
N VAL A 17 6.11 -10.93 10.86
CA VAL A 17 6.58 -9.83 10.01
C VAL A 17 6.60 -10.38 8.59
N GLY A 18 5.45 -10.88 8.14
CA GLY A 18 5.19 -11.00 6.72
C GLY A 18 4.94 -9.58 6.22
N LEU A 19 5.99 -8.90 5.74
CA LEU A 19 5.78 -7.76 4.86
C LEU A 19 4.84 -8.21 3.75
N LYS A 20 3.69 -7.55 3.64
CA LYS A 20 2.63 -7.90 2.70
C LYS A 20 3.10 -7.69 1.26
N ALA A 21 3.73 -8.71 0.67
CA ALA A 21 3.92 -8.79 -0.78
C ALA A 21 2.59 -8.97 -1.55
N GLN A 22 1.48 -9.21 -0.83
CA GLN A 22 0.16 -9.49 -1.42
C GLN A 22 -0.60 -8.23 -1.90
N ASP A 23 -0.21 -7.02 -1.49
CA ASP A 23 -0.98 -5.82 -1.84
C ASP A 23 -0.61 -5.24 -3.23
N LEU A 24 0.63 -5.43 -3.74
CA LEU A 24 1.01 -4.90 -5.06
C LEU A 24 0.36 -5.66 -6.24
N ALA A 25 0.06 -6.94 -6.04
CA ALA A 25 -0.63 -7.78 -7.02
C ALA A 25 -2.15 -7.61 -7.00
N ALA A 26 -2.70 -6.85 -6.04
CA ALA A 26 -4.12 -6.56 -5.99
C ALA A 26 -4.52 -5.69 -7.19
N THR A 27 -5.43 -6.19 -8.02
CA THR A 27 -5.99 -5.46 -9.15
C THR A 27 -6.97 -4.41 -8.64
N GLY A 28 -6.67 -3.14 -8.89
CA GLY A 28 -7.47 -2.01 -8.48
C GLY A 28 -8.23 -1.35 -9.63
N PHE A 29 -9.18 -0.49 -9.27
CA PHE A 29 -9.75 0.50 -10.18
C PHE A 29 -9.23 1.88 -9.75
N PHE A 30 -8.44 2.51 -10.62
CA PHE A 30 -7.89 3.84 -10.39
C PHE A 30 -8.53 4.80 -11.37
N GLN A 31 -9.33 5.74 -10.86
CA GLN A 31 -9.95 6.76 -11.68
C GLN A 31 -9.73 8.14 -11.07
N TYR A 32 -8.83 8.90 -11.70
CA TYR A 32 -8.52 10.27 -11.36
C TYR A 32 -8.74 11.13 -12.60
N LYS A 33 -9.39 12.28 -12.43
CA LYS A 33 -9.63 13.23 -13.51
C LYS A 33 -9.26 14.63 -13.07
N GLU A 34 -8.25 15.20 -13.73
CA GLU A 34 -7.71 16.53 -13.44
C GLU A 34 -7.32 16.76 -11.96
N VAL A 35 -6.76 15.73 -11.34
CA VAL A 35 -6.35 15.74 -9.92
C VAL A 35 -4.85 16.05 -9.83
N PRO A 36 -4.40 16.85 -8.84
CA PRO A 36 -2.98 17.05 -8.59
C PRO A 36 -2.24 15.72 -8.37
N LEU A 37 -1.10 15.54 -9.03
CA LEU A 37 -0.29 14.34 -8.91
C LEU A 37 0.04 13.99 -7.45
N GLY A 38 0.33 14.98 -6.61
CA GLY A 38 0.59 14.76 -5.19
C GLY A 38 -0.57 14.09 -4.45
N THR A 39 -1.81 14.43 -4.80
CA THR A 39 -3.01 13.78 -4.25
C THR A 39 -3.11 12.33 -4.70
N VAL A 40 -2.90 12.07 -5.99
CA VAL A 40 -2.92 10.71 -6.54
C VAL A 40 -1.86 9.82 -5.86
N LEU A 41 -0.63 10.32 -5.73
CA LEU A 41 0.45 9.59 -5.05
C LEU A 41 0.15 9.37 -3.55
N SER A 42 -0.47 10.34 -2.88
CA SER A 42 -0.86 10.20 -1.47
C SER A 42 -1.94 9.13 -1.26
N ASP A 43 -2.92 9.06 -2.14
CA ASP A 43 -3.99 8.06 -2.08
C ASP A 43 -3.43 6.65 -2.31
N ILE A 44 -2.63 6.48 -3.36
CA ILE A 44 -1.97 5.19 -3.65
C ILE A 44 -1.01 4.79 -2.52
N SER A 45 -0.25 5.75 -1.97
CA SER A 45 0.66 5.51 -0.85
C SER A 45 -0.08 4.97 0.37
N ARG A 46 -1.28 5.49 0.64
CA ARG A 46 -2.13 5.07 1.75
C ARG A 46 -2.73 3.68 1.53
N ASP A 47 -3.29 3.45 0.36
CA ASP A 47 -4.01 2.22 0.05
C ASP A 47 -3.08 1.01 -0.03
N PHE A 48 -1.85 1.22 -0.53
CA PHE A 48 -0.87 0.15 -0.75
C PHE A 48 0.34 0.23 0.20
N GLN A 49 0.32 1.13 1.17
CA GLN A 49 1.39 1.36 2.15
C GLN A 49 2.77 1.60 1.51
N LEU A 50 2.80 2.30 0.37
CA LEU A 50 4.02 2.62 -0.38
C LEU A 50 4.61 3.97 0.01
N ARG A 51 5.90 4.17 -0.27
CA ARG A 51 6.57 5.49 -0.19
C ARG A 51 7.10 5.88 -1.55
N PHE A 52 6.62 6.99 -2.09
CA PHE A 52 7.12 7.55 -3.35
C PHE A 52 8.30 8.49 -3.10
N SER A 53 9.31 8.37 -3.93
CA SER A 53 10.39 9.36 -4.05
C SER A 53 10.31 9.96 -5.44
N TYR A 54 10.43 11.29 -5.52
CA TYR A 54 10.37 12.04 -6.77
C TYR A 54 11.34 13.21 -6.69
N SER A 55 11.81 13.67 -7.86
CA SER A 55 12.64 14.88 -7.96
C SER A 55 11.74 16.07 -8.34
N PRO A 56 11.63 17.11 -7.48
CA PRO A 56 10.77 18.26 -7.75
C PRO A 56 11.22 19.08 -8.97
N ASP A 57 12.50 18.96 -9.35
CA ASP A 57 13.07 19.61 -10.54
C ASP A 57 12.60 18.96 -11.85
N VAL A 58 12.11 17.72 -11.77
CA VAL A 58 11.68 16.93 -12.94
C VAL A 58 10.16 16.81 -12.98
N VAL A 59 9.50 16.68 -11.83
CA VAL A 59 8.05 16.44 -11.74
C VAL A 59 7.42 17.36 -10.70
N SER A 60 6.43 18.14 -11.13
CA SER A 60 5.64 19.00 -10.24
C SER A 60 4.45 18.25 -9.66
N LEU A 61 4.36 18.17 -8.33
CA LEU A 61 3.21 17.55 -7.64
C LEU A 61 1.88 18.28 -7.87
N ASN A 62 1.92 19.56 -8.24
CA ASN A 62 0.73 20.36 -8.50
C ASN A 62 0.22 20.17 -9.94
N GLN A 63 0.95 19.45 -10.79
CA GLN A 63 0.48 19.13 -12.13
C GLN A 63 -0.80 18.30 -12.04
N LYS A 64 -1.81 18.67 -12.82
CA LYS A 64 -3.07 17.91 -12.90
C LYS A 64 -2.88 16.74 -13.84
N ILE A 65 -3.21 15.54 -13.36
CA ILE A 65 -3.18 14.32 -14.17
C ILE A 65 -4.57 13.70 -14.25
N SER A 66 -4.78 12.91 -15.29
CA SER A 66 -5.94 12.04 -15.42
C SER A 66 -5.45 10.61 -15.65
N LEU A 67 -6.02 9.67 -14.93
CA LEU A 67 -5.67 8.26 -14.93
C LEU A 67 -6.98 7.47 -14.92
N ASP A 68 -7.22 6.62 -15.90
CA ASP A 68 -8.32 5.64 -15.89
C ASP A 68 -7.70 4.27 -16.14
N LEU A 69 -7.50 3.53 -15.06
CA LEU A 69 -6.96 2.18 -15.10
C LEU A 69 -7.97 1.24 -14.46
N ARG A 70 -8.37 0.25 -15.26
CA ARG A 70 -9.38 -0.74 -14.88
C ARG A 70 -8.72 -2.10 -14.77
N ASN A 71 -8.92 -2.76 -13.64
CA ASN A 71 -8.43 -4.11 -13.42
C ASN A 71 -6.90 -4.23 -13.62
N ALA A 72 -6.16 -3.17 -13.27
CA ALA A 72 -4.72 -3.11 -13.38
C ALA A 72 -4.10 -3.38 -12.01
N SER A 73 -3.02 -4.16 -11.97
CA SER A 73 -2.15 -4.18 -10.79
C SER A 73 -1.50 -2.81 -10.63
N LEU A 74 -1.17 -2.44 -9.40
CA LEU A 74 -0.47 -1.18 -9.16
C LEU A 74 0.89 -1.15 -9.88
N GLU A 75 1.56 -2.29 -10.01
CA GLU A 75 2.78 -2.42 -10.80
C GLU A 75 2.57 -1.99 -12.27
N LEU A 76 1.51 -2.48 -12.90
CA LEU A 76 1.17 -2.09 -14.29
C LEU A 76 0.76 -0.62 -14.39
N ALA A 77 0.13 -0.08 -13.35
CA ALA A 77 -0.27 1.33 -13.30
C ALA A 77 0.92 2.30 -13.21
N MET A 78 2.09 1.80 -12.79
CA MET A 78 3.29 2.58 -12.54
C MET A 78 4.42 2.35 -13.54
N ALA A 79 4.31 1.34 -14.41
CA ALA A 79 5.26 1.02 -15.47
C ALA A 79 5.15 2.00 -16.65
#